data_AF-X1UDF5-F1
#
_entry.id   AF-X1UDF5-F1
#
_cell.length_a   1.000
_cell.length_b   1.000
_cell.length_c   1.000
_cell.angle_alpha   90.00
_cell.angle_beta   90.00
_cell.angle_gamma   90.00
#
_symmetry.space_group_name_H-M   'P 1'
#
loop_
_entity.id
_entity.type
_entity.pdbx_description
1 polymer ?
#
loop_
_entity_poly.entity_id
_entity_poly.type
_entity_poly.pdbx_seq_one_letter_code
_entity_poly.pdbx_strand_id
1 'polypeptide(L)' 'AIIRELHIYGPEVPLTEHREEVAQHKGLGKGLLREAERIARHEFQAQQMVVLSGVGAKEYYRSEFGYNSQSDYMVKNL' A
#
# COMPACT_ATOMS: atom_id res chain seq x y z
N ALA A 1 -2.09 -5.93 12.34
CA ALA A 1 -3.21 -5.98 11.38
C ALA A 1 -2.71 -6.46 10.02
N ILE A 2 -3.59 -7.02 9.18
CA ILE A 2 -3.22 -7.55 7.86
C ILE A 2 -4.09 -6.95 6.76
N ILE A 3 -3.45 -6.40 5.73
CA ILE A 3 -4.07 -6.06 4.45
C ILE A 3 -3.91 -7.25 3.52
N ARG A 4 -5.04 -7.89 3.21
CA ARG A 4 -5.09 -9.08 2.36
C ARG A 4 -5.05 -8.74 0.87
N GLU A 5 -5.56 -7.57 0.52
CA GLU A 5 -5.62 -7.07 -0.85
C GLU A 5 -5.75 -5.55 -0.84
N LEU A 6 -5.11 -4.90 -1.81
CA LEU A 6 -5.34 -3.51 -2.17
C LEU A 6 -5.47 -3.45 -3.69
N HIS A 7 -6.66 -3.13 -4.17
CA HIS A 7 -6.97 -3.08 -5.59
C HIS A 7 -7.52 -1.71 -5.97
N ILE A 8 -6.98 -1.11 -7.03
CA ILE A 8 -7.46 0.15 -7.58
C ILE A 8 -7.85 -0.10 -9.03
N TYR A 9 -9.14 0.05 -9.32
CA TYR A 9 -9.65 -0.10 -10.69
C TYR A 9 -9.14 1.04 -11.58
N GLY A 10 -8.55 0.69 -12.72
CA GLY A 10 -8.05 1.62 -13.72
C GLY A 10 -7.03 0.97 -14.65
N PRO A 11 -6.56 1.70 -15.68
CA PRO A 11 -5.47 1.23 -16.54
C PRO A 11 -4.20 1.00 -15.71
N GLU A 12 -3.52 -0.12 -15.91
CA GLU A 12 -2.16 -0.33 -15.39
C GLU A 12 -1.20 0.58 -16.13
N VAL A 13 -0.60 1.55 -15.45
CA VAL A 13 0.50 2.34 -16.00
C VAL A 13 1.80 1.86 -15.37
N PRO A 14 2.84 1.55 -16.15
CA PRO A 14 4.17 1.35 -15.62
C PRO A 14 4.58 2.57 -14.78
N LEU A 15 5.15 2.34 -13.59
CA LEU A 15 5.64 3.38 -12.67
C LEU A 15 6.65 4.35 -13.33
N THR A 16 7.21 3.98 -14.48
CA THR A 16 8.19 4.75 -15.26
C THR A 16 7.61 5.82 -16.19
N GLU A 17 6.28 5.88 -16.41
CA GLU A 17 5.65 6.94 -17.19
C GLU A 17 4.69 7.76 -16.31
N HIS A 18 5.17 8.91 -15.82
CA HIS A 18 4.31 9.94 -15.23
C HIS A 18 3.38 10.51 -16.29
N ARG A 19 2.20 9.91 -16.47
CA ARG A 19 1.08 10.50 -17.21
C ARG A 19 0.03 10.97 -16.21
N GLU A 20 -0.20 12.28 -16.18
CA GLU A 20 -1.07 12.99 -15.22
C GLU A 20 -2.55 12.54 -15.24
N GLU A 21 -2.98 11.77 -16.26
CA GLU A 21 -4.39 11.48 -16.51
C GLU A 21 -4.92 10.15 -15.95
N VAL A 22 -4.13 9.35 -15.22
CA VAL A 22 -4.55 7.99 -14.82
C VAL A 22 -4.97 7.89 -13.35
N ALA A 23 -6.07 7.17 -13.07
CA ALA A 23 -6.64 6.98 -11.73
C ALA A 23 -5.64 6.48 -10.66
N GLN A 24 -4.62 5.71 -11.07
CA GLN A 24 -3.51 5.30 -10.18
C GLN A 24 -2.69 6.48 -9.63
N HIS A 25 -2.68 7.63 -10.29
CA HIS A 25 -2.02 8.87 -9.85
C HIS A 25 -2.94 9.77 -9.00
N LYS A 26 -4.24 9.43 -8.86
CA LYS A 26 -5.20 10.22 -8.05
C LYS A 26 -5.10 9.96 -6.54
N GLY A 27 -4.13 9.17 -6.10
CA GLY A 27 -3.85 8.97 -4.68
C GLY A 27 -4.86 8.06 -3.95
N LEU A 28 -5.79 7.40 -4.65
CA LEU A 28 -6.80 6.52 -4.04
C LEU A 28 -6.16 5.36 -3.27
N GLY A 29 -5.17 4.69 -3.87
CA GLY A 29 -4.41 3.63 -3.18
C GLY A 29 -3.70 4.14 -1.92
N LYS A 30 -3.18 5.38 -1.96
CA LYS A 30 -2.54 6.00 -0.80
C LYS A 30 -3.56 6.32 0.29
N GLY A 31 -4.73 6.79 -0.09
CA GLY A 31 -5.85 7.08 0.82
C GLY A 31 -6.33 5.83 1.55
N LEU A 32 -6.60 4.75 0.80
CA LEU A 32 -7.04 3.47 1.38
C LEU A 32 -6.00 2.90 2.34
N LEU A 33 -4.72 2.94 1.97
CA LEU A 33 -3.65 2.43 2.83
C LEU A 33 -3.53 3.24 4.14
N ARG A 34 -3.57 4.58 4.06
CA ARG A 34 -3.53 5.46 5.24
C ARG A 34 -4.72 5.22 6.16
N GLU A 35 -5.91 5.03 5.60
CA GLU A 35 -7.10 4.77 6.38
C GLU A 35 -7.03 3.41 7.07
N ALA A 36 -6.50 2.38 6.39
CA ALA A 36 -6.24 1.09 7.02
C ALA A 36 -5.22 1.21 8.18
N GLU A 37 -4.14 1.98 8.01
CA GLU A 37 -3.17 2.27 9.08
C GLU A 37 -3.83 2.99 10.26
N ARG A 38 -4.67 3.99 9.99
CA ARG A 38 -5.41 4.75 11.02
C ARG A 38 -6.32 3.83 11.82
N ILE A 39 -7.16 3.04 11.14
CA ILE A 39 -8.08 2.09 11.79
C ILE A 39 -7.28 1.10 12.64
N ALA A 40 -6.24 0.48 12.07
CA ALA A 40 -5.43 -0.50 12.76
C ALA A 40 -4.77 0.08 14.03
N ARG A 41 -4.21 1.28 13.98
CA ARG A 41 -3.55 1.91 15.13
C ARG A 41 -4.56 2.41 16.17
N HIS A 42 -5.58 3.16 15.75
CA HIS A 42 -6.42 3.91 16.68
C HIS A 42 -7.61 3.12 17.22
N GLU A 43 -8.17 2.22 16.41
CA GLU A 43 -9.38 1.45 16.80
C GLU A 43 -9.00 0.07 17.35
N PHE A 44 -7.94 -0.54 16.79
CA PHE A 44 -7.52 -1.90 17.15
C PHE A 44 -6.19 -1.97 17.89
N GLN A 45 -5.52 -0.83 18.12
CA GLN A 45 -4.24 -0.75 18.87
C GLN A 45 -3.16 -1.69 18.31
N ALA A 46 -3.21 -1.97 17.01
CA ALA A 46 -2.22 -2.81 16.36
C ALA A 46 -0.88 -2.06 16.29
N GLN A 47 0.19 -2.75 16.66
CA GLN A 47 1.54 -2.19 16.64
C GLN A 47 2.20 -2.27 15.25
N GLN A 48 1.64 -3.09 14.36
CA GLN A 48 2.24 -3.41 13.07
C GLN A 48 1.16 -3.63 12.01
N MET A 49 1.44 -3.17 10.79
CA MET A 49 0.70 -3.49 9.58
C MET A 49 1.52 -4.43 8.70
N VAL A 50 0.85 -5.44 8.16
CA VAL A 50 1.42 -6.42 7.25
C VAL A 50 0.57 -6.47 5.99
N VAL A 51 1.19 -6.42 4.82
CA VAL A 51 0.51 -6.48 3.51
C VAL A 51 0.98 -7.71 2.75
N LEU A 52 0.03 -8.53 2.31
CA LEU A 52 0.30 -9.58 1.34
C LEU A 52 0.52 -8.92 -0.03
N SER A 53 1.75 -8.94 -0.54
CA SER A 53 2.10 -8.23 -1.77
C SER A 53 2.80 -9.14 -2.76
N GLY A 54 2.26 -9.17 -3.99
CA GLY A 54 2.98 -9.72 -5.14
C GLY A 54 4.31 -8.99 -5.36
N VAL A 55 5.29 -9.70 -5.92
CA VAL A 55 6.67 -9.22 -6.09
C VAL A 55 6.72 -7.88 -6.84
N GLY A 56 5.95 -7.73 -7.93
CA GLY A 56 5.91 -6.51 -8.74
C GLY A 56 5.27 -5.29 -8.06
N ALA A 57 4.52 -5.50 -6.96
CA ALA A 57 3.86 -4.41 -6.23
C ALA A 57 4.62 -4.00 -4.95
N LYS A 58 5.68 -4.72 -4.56
CA LYS A 58 6.42 -4.43 -3.32
C LYS A 58 7.00 -3.02 -3.31
N GLU A 59 7.43 -2.51 -4.46
CA GLU A 59 8.05 -1.18 -4.55
C GLU A 59 7.08 -0.05 -4.21
N TYR A 60 5.81 -0.19 -4.58
CA TYR A 60 4.76 0.77 -4.21
C TYR A 60 4.66 0.98 -2.70
N TYR A 61 4.84 -0.08 -1.90
CA TYR A 61 4.79 0.02 -0.44
C TYR A 61 6.10 0.54 0.17
N ARG A 62 7.25 0.27 -0.47
CA ARG A 62 8.58 0.71 -0.01
C ARG A 62 8.74 2.21 -0.15
N SER A 63 8.70 2.69 -1.40
CA SER A 63 9.09 4.05 -1.74
C SER A 63 8.15 5.11 -1.16
N GLU A 64 6.86 4.79 -1.06
CA GLU A 64 5.81 5.76 -0.72
C GLU A 64 5.39 5.74 0.75
N PHE A 65 5.59 4.61 1.47
CA PHE A 65 4.97 4.40 2.78
C PHE A 65 5.90 3.84 3.85
N GLY A 66 7.16 3.54 3.53
CA GLY A 66 8.16 3.07 4.49
C GLY A 66 7.96 1.62 4.95
N TYR A 67 7.28 0.78 4.15
CA TYR A 67 7.22 -0.65 4.43
C TYR A 67 8.53 -1.32 4.05
N ASN A 68 8.88 -2.39 4.77
CA ASN A 68 10.04 -3.23 4.50
C ASN A 68 9.60 -4.65 4.13
N SER A 69 10.38 -5.32 3.28
CA SER A 69 10.03 -6.70 2.89
C SER A 69 10.45 -7.68 3.98
N GLN A 70 9.52 -8.54 4.38
CA GLN A 70 9.76 -9.66 5.27
C GLN A 70 9.07 -10.89 4.68
N SER A 71 9.85 -11.76 4.04
CA SER A 71 9.34 -12.91 3.28
C SER A 71 8.27 -12.47 2.24
N ASP A 72 7.09 -13.07 2.25
CA ASP A 72 6.00 -12.81 1.30
C ASP A 72 5.19 -11.54 1.63
N TYR A 73 5.60 -10.82 2.67
CA TYR A 73 4.88 -9.67 3.18
C TYR A 73 5.69 -8.37 3.11
N MET A 74 4.95 -7.26 3.05
CA MET A 74 5.46 -5.93 3.34
C MET A 74 5.03 -5.55 4.75
N VAL A 75 5.97 -5.08 5.57
CA VAL A 75 5.78 -4.84 7.00
C VAL A 75 6.11 -3.41 7.37
N LYS A 76 5.27 -2.79 8.21
CA LYS A 76 5.51 -1.46 8.79
C LYS A 76 5.03 -1.41 10.24
N ASN A 77 5.81 -0.77 11.11
CA ASN A 77 5.37 -0.44 12.46
C ASN A 77 4.42 0.75 12.41
N LEU A 78 3.32 0.65 13.14
CA LEU A 78 2.32 1.70 13.26
C LEU A 78 2.65 2.55 14.49
#